data_AF-A0A975RAA8-F1
#
_entry.id   AF-A0A975RAA8-F1
#
_cell.length_a   1.000
_cell.length_b   1.000
_cell.length_c   1.000
_cell.angle_alpha   90.00
_cell.angle_beta   90.00
_cell.angle_gamma   90.00
#
_symmetry.space_group_name_H-M   'P 1'
#
loop_
_entity.id
_entity.type
_entity.pdbx_description
1 polymer ?
#
loop_
_entity_poly.entity_id
_entity_poly.type
_entity_poly.pdbx_seq_one_letter_code
_entity_poly.pdbx_strand_id
1 'polypeptide(L)'
;MKYLKLIALGLLIYSASASAETIDVHLDGNLFAKIGTSNPVCGVLTLIKRNSGALVTGLTTANIELISVTETAFSPTGSPFDRSINLTASVTHTNTLGVYKLCLTPSRSSWPTDSGSALNLNPSYLVSGLVKAGPNDNGYFSATISSGN
;
A
#
# COMPACT_ATOMS: atom_id res chain seq x y z
N MET A 1 49.91 -45.28 -14.11
CA MET A 1 50.32 -43.89 -13.85
C MET A 1 49.46 -42.96 -14.70
N LYS A 2 48.71 -42.06 -14.03
CA LYS A 2 48.27 -40.70 -14.43
C LYS A 2 47.72 -40.42 -15.84
N TYR A 3 46.41 -40.23 -15.94
CA TYR A 3 45.70 -39.14 -16.67
C TYR A 3 44.30 -39.00 -16.01
N LEU A 4 44.08 -38.10 -15.04
CA LEU A 4 43.68 -36.70 -15.16
C LEU A 4 42.53 -36.46 -16.16
N LYS A 5 41.30 -36.19 -15.66
CA LYS A 5 40.50 -35.00 -15.99
C LYS A 5 39.19 -34.97 -15.20
N LEU A 6 38.98 -33.81 -14.57
CA LEU A 6 37.73 -33.37 -13.94
C LEU A 6 36.55 -33.53 -14.90
N ILE A 7 35.41 -34.02 -14.39
CA ILE A 7 34.10 -33.60 -14.88
C ILE A 7 33.39 -32.97 -13.69
N ALA A 8 33.73 -31.70 -13.47
CA ALA A 8 32.78 -30.76 -12.94
C ALA A 8 31.80 -30.45 -14.07
N LEU A 9 30.54 -30.90 -13.98
CA LEU A 9 29.38 -30.20 -14.54
C LEU A 9 28.13 -31.03 -14.29
N GLY A 10 27.13 -30.42 -13.67
CA GLY A 10 25.82 -31.03 -13.54
C GLY A 10 25.09 -30.75 -12.23
N LEU A 11 25.56 -29.81 -11.38
CA LEU A 11 24.60 -29.08 -10.55
C LEU A 11 23.74 -28.27 -11.52
N LEU A 12 22.67 -28.90 -12.01
CA LEU A 12 21.49 -28.22 -12.53
C LEU A 12 20.92 -27.41 -11.37
N ILE A 13 21.53 -26.25 -11.14
CA ILE A 13 20.84 -25.14 -10.51
C ILE A 13 19.77 -24.79 -11.53
N TYR A 14 18.60 -25.42 -11.36
CA TYR A 14 17.38 -24.97 -11.97
C TYR A 14 17.10 -23.62 -11.31
N SER A 15 17.77 -22.58 -11.82
CA SER A 15 17.38 -21.21 -11.60
C SER A 15 16.00 -21.13 -12.23
N ALA A 16 14.96 -21.43 -11.44
CA ALA A 16 13.62 -21.01 -11.75
C ALA A 16 13.73 -19.49 -11.82
N SER A 17 13.93 -18.96 -13.02
CA SER A 17 13.83 -17.55 -13.30
C SER A 17 12.41 -17.19 -12.93
N ALA A 18 12.22 -16.68 -11.71
CA ALA A 18 10.97 -16.08 -11.32
C ALA A 18 10.77 -14.90 -12.27
N SER A 19 9.98 -15.15 -13.32
CA SER A 19 9.59 -14.11 -14.26
C SER A 19 8.98 -12.99 -13.44
N ALA A 20 9.38 -11.76 -13.72
CA ALA A 20 8.73 -10.59 -13.14
C ALA A 20 7.23 -10.69 -13.45
N GLU A 21 6.39 -10.68 -12.43
CA GLU A 21 4.94 -10.67 -12.59
C GLU A 21 4.37 -9.36 -12.05
N THR A 22 3.53 -8.70 -12.86
CA THR A 22 2.71 -7.60 -12.36
C THR A 22 1.69 -8.16 -11.37
N ILE A 23 1.48 -7.42 -10.28
CA ILE A 23 0.52 -7.77 -9.23
C ILE A 23 -0.73 -6.91 -9.41
N ASP A 24 -1.88 -7.56 -9.53
CA ASP A 24 -3.17 -6.91 -9.42
C ASP A 24 -3.48 -6.70 -7.94
N VAL A 25 -3.65 -5.44 -7.56
CA VAL A 25 -3.87 -5.02 -6.17
C VAL A 25 -5.32 -4.61 -6.00
N HIS A 26 -6.06 -5.38 -5.21
CA HIS A 26 -7.44 -5.07 -4.84
C HIS A 26 -7.45 -4.56 -3.41
N LEU A 27 -7.93 -3.35 -3.20
CA LEU A 27 -8.13 -2.76 -1.88
C LEU A 27 -9.63 -2.58 -1.67
N ASP A 28 -10.20 -3.47 -0.87
CA ASP A 28 -11.62 -3.46 -0.54
C ASP A 28 -11.87 -2.67 0.76
N GLY A 29 -12.93 -1.86 0.71
CA GLY A 29 -13.42 -1.07 1.84
C GLY A 29 -13.35 0.42 1.58
N ASN A 30 -14.46 1.12 1.87
CA ASN A 30 -14.40 2.57 2.02
C ASN A 30 -13.62 2.87 3.29
N LEU A 31 -12.43 3.45 3.12
CA LEU A 31 -11.62 3.95 4.22
C LEU A 31 -12.31 5.20 4.79
N PHE A 32 -13.35 5.00 5.61
CA PHE A 32 -14.00 6.07 6.34
C PHE A 32 -13.21 6.36 7.61
N ALA A 33 -12.79 7.60 7.76
CA ALA A 33 -12.01 8.05 8.90
C ALA A 33 -12.59 9.35 9.44
N LYS A 34 -12.39 9.65 10.71
CA LYS A 34 -12.49 11.06 11.14
C LYS A 34 -11.15 11.72 10.85
N ILE A 35 -11.12 12.53 9.80
CA ILE A 35 -9.89 13.14 9.34
C ILE A 35 -9.45 14.24 10.33
N GLY A 36 -8.14 14.40 10.49
CA GLY A 36 -7.53 15.22 11.53
C GLY A 36 -7.35 14.48 12.87
N THR A 37 -7.75 13.22 12.96
CA THR A 37 -7.42 12.34 14.10
C THR A 37 -6.15 11.53 13.81
N SER A 38 -5.49 11.08 14.87
CA SER A 38 -4.40 10.10 14.78
C SER A 38 -4.90 8.66 14.60
N ASN A 39 -6.19 8.46 14.32
CA ASN A 39 -6.77 7.13 14.22
C ASN A 39 -6.41 6.49 12.87
N PRO A 40 -5.92 5.24 12.89
CA PRO A 40 -5.64 4.51 11.66
C PRO A 40 -6.92 4.18 10.90
N VAL A 41 -6.85 4.23 9.59
CA VAL A 41 -7.93 3.83 8.68
C VAL A 41 -7.52 2.57 7.98
N CYS A 42 -8.35 1.53 8.04
CA CYS A 42 -7.96 0.20 7.61
C CYS A 42 -8.89 -0.37 6.55
N GLY A 43 -8.30 -1.00 5.54
CA GLY A 43 -8.99 -1.73 4.47
C GLY A 43 -8.38 -3.11 4.26
N VAL A 44 -9.03 -3.91 3.42
CA VAL A 44 -8.58 -5.27 3.09
C VAL A 44 -7.84 -5.24 1.76
N LEU A 45 -6.59 -5.68 1.76
CA LEU A 45 -5.72 -5.75 0.60
C LEU A 45 -5.60 -7.21 0.14
N THR A 46 -5.94 -7.47 -1.12
CA THR A 46 -5.75 -8.76 -1.79
C THR A 46 -4.83 -8.58 -3.00
N LEU A 47 -3.84 -9.45 -3.13
CA LEU A 47 -2.77 -9.33 -4.12
C LEU A 47 -2.68 -10.61 -4.96
N ILE A 48 -2.86 -10.46 -6.27
CA ILE A 48 -2.89 -11.58 -7.20
C ILE A 48 -1.83 -11.35 -8.27
N LYS A 49 -0.97 -12.34 -8.48
CA LYS A 49 -0.02 -12.33 -9.59
C LYS A 49 -0.79 -12.49 -10.90
N ARG A 50 -0.68 -11.51 -11.81
CA ARG A 50 -1.55 -11.40 -12.99
C ARG A 50 -1.47 -12.62 -13.93
N ASN A 51 -0.26 -13.16 -14.14
CA ASN A 51 -0.06 -14.23 -15.13
C ASN A 51 -0.35 -15.61 -14.54
N SER A 52 0.09 -15.86 -13.31
CA SER A 52 -0.07 -17.16 -12.64
C SER A 52 -1.40 -17.31 -11.90
N GLY A 53 -2.10 -16.21 -11.59
CA GLY A 53 -3.26 -16.19 -10.69
C GLY A 53 -2.90 -16.52 -9.24
N ALA A 54 -1.61 -16.68 -8.92
CA ALA A 54 -1.16 -17.04 -7.59
C ALA A 54 -1.34 -15.89 -6.61
N LEU A 55 -1.75 -16.20 -5.39
CA LEU A 55 -1.83 -15.23 -4.30
C LEU A 55 -0.43 -14.85 -3.82
N VAL A 56 -0.23 -13.57 -3.52
CA VAL A 56 1.01 -13.09 -2.92
C VAL A 56 1.01 -13.37 -1.42
N THR A 57 1.97 -14.17 -0.95
CA THR A 57 2.14 -14.53 0.47
C THR A 57 3.35 -13.84 1.09
N GLY A 58 3.33 -13.65 2.42
CA GLY A 58 4.47 -13.12 3.19
C GLY A 58 4.68 -11.60 3.07
N LEU A 59 3.65 -10.84 2.73
CA LEU A 59 3.75 -9.38 2.66
C LEU A 59 3.93 -8.77 4.06
N THR A 60 4.89 -7.85 4.17
CA THR A 60 5.18 -7.06 5.37
C THR A 60 5.14 -5.57 5.04
N THR A 61 5.23 -4.72 6.06
CA THR A 61 5.19 -3.26 5.85
C THR A 61 6.34 -2.77 4.96
N ALA A 62 7.50 -3.47 4.98
CA ALA A 62 8.64 -3.14 4.12
C ALA A 62 8.34 -3.32 2.62
N ASN A 63 7.27 -4.05 2.28
CA ASN A 63 6.83 -4.25 0.90
C ASN A 63 5.89 -3.15 0.40
N ILE A 64 5.48 -2.22 1.25
CA ILE A 64 4.57 -1.12 0.91
C ILE A 64 5.35 0.18 0.81
N GLU A 65 5.24 0.84 -0.34
CA GLU A 65 5.80 2.17 -0.58
C GLU A 65 4.67 3.13 -0.94
N LEU A 66 4.50 4.22 -0.18
CA LEU A 66 3.54 5.27 -0.53
C LEU A 66 4.23 6.26 -1.47
N ILE A 67 3.66 6.48 -2.66
CA ILE A 67 4.21 7.37 -3.68
C ILE A 67 3.70 8.80 -3.46
N SER A 68 2.39 8.94 -3.30
CA SER A 68 1.75 10.24 -3.15
C SER A 68 0.58 10.15 -2.18
N VAL A 69 0.52 11.12 -1.28
CA VAL A 69 -0.65 11.34 -0.45
C VAL A 69 -1.03 12.81 -0.52
N THR A 70 -2.20 13.06 -1.07
CA THR A 70 -2.80 14.39 -1.14
C THR A 70 -3.98 14.44 -0.20
N GLU A 71 -3.99 15.42 0.70
CA GLU A 71 -5.18 15.81 1.44
C GLU A 71 -5.88 16.93 0.68
N THR A 72 -7.12 16.67 0.29
CA THR A 72 -8.03 17.65 -0.31
C THR A 72 -9.08 18.01 0.71
N ALA A 73 -9.46 19.27 0.77
CA ALA A 73 -10.52 19.73 1.65
C ALA A 73 -11.29 20.90 1.08
N PHE A 74 -12.57 21.01 1.44
CA PHE A 74 -13.44 22.06 0.96
C PHE A 74 -13.73 23.07 2.07
N SER A 75 -13.49 24.37 1.80
CA SER A 75 -13.99 25.42 2.70
C SER A 75 -15.52 25.44 2.72
N PRO A 76 -16.11 26.08 3.76
CA PRO A 76 -17.51 26.47 3.72
C PRO A 76 -17.89 27.32 2.48
N THR A 77 -16.92 27.98 1.85
CA THR A 77 -17.09 28.77 0.61
C THR A 77 -16.98 27.93 -0.67
N GLY A 78 -16.73 26.63 -0.57
CA GLY A 78 -16.74 25.67 -1.69
C GLY A 78 -15.43 25.56 -2.47
N SER A 79 -14.38 26.29 -2.11
CA SER A 79 -13.08 26.19 -2.78
C SER A 79 -12.29 25.01 -2.20
N PRO A 80 -11.79 24.09 -3.05
CA PRO A 80 -10.89 23.05 -2.58
C PRO A 80 -9.52 23.65 -2.26
N PHE A 81 -8.87 23.10 -1.23
CA PHE A 81 -7.47 23.31 -0.96
C PHE A 81 -6.80 21.94 -0.82
N ASP A 82 -5.68 21.80 -1.54
CA ASP A 82 -4.89 20.58 -1.58
C ASP A 82 -3.55 20.80 -0.88
N ARG A 83 -3.11 19.82 -0.12
CA ARG A 83 -1.75 19.77 0.41
C ARG A 83 -1.21 18.35 0.44
N SER A 84 0.10 18.23 0.24
CA SER A 84 0.80 16.96 0.47
C SER A 84 0.92 16.70 1.96
N ILE A 85 0.61 15.47 2.37
CA ILE A 85 0.76 15.02 3.77
C ILE A 85 1.55 13.71 3.82
N ASN A 86 1.99 13.34 5.00
CA ASN A 86 2.65 12.06 5.24
C ASN A 86 1.69 11.11 5.96
N LEU A 87 1.57 9.89 5.44
CA LEU A 87 0.92 8.77 6.12
C LEU A 87 1.96 7.71 6.46
N THR A 88 1.75 7.01 7.57
CA THR A 88 2.45 5.78 7.89
C THR A 88 1.55 4.61 7.51
N ALA A 89 2.04 3.74 6.63
CA ALA A 89 1.39 2.48 6.31
C ALA A 89 1.80 1.41 7.32
N SER A 90 0.86 0.53 7.64
CA SER A 90 1.12 -0.72 8.33
C SER A 90 0.32 -1.82 7.66
N VAL A 91 0.89 -3.02 7.57
CA VAL A 91 0.19 -4.18 7.02
C VAL A 91 0.27 -5.35 7.98
N THR A 92 -0.85 -6.03 8.14
CA THR A 92 -0.96 -7.22 9.00
C THR A 92 -1.62 -8.35 8.21
N HIS A 93 -1.14 -9.56 8.42
CA HIS A 93 -1.79 -10.75 7.87
C HIS A 93 -3.18 -10.93 8.48
N THR A 94 -4.13 -11.36 7.65
CA THR A 94 -5.42 -11.87 8.14
C THR A 94 -5.35 -13.39 8.31
N ASN A 95 -6.47 -13.99 8.73
CA ASN A 95 -6.60 -15.45 8.83
C ASN A 95 -6.73 -16.13 7.46
N THR A 96 -6.88 -15.36 6.38
CA THR A 96 -7.03 -15.86 5.01
C THR A 96 -5.72 -15.67 4.24
N LEU A 97 -5.24 -16.74 3.59
CA LEU A 97 -4.01 -16.71 2.81
C LEU A 97 -4.09 -15.66 1.71
N GLY A 98 -3.03 -14.86 1.54
CA GLY A 98 -2.97 -13.83 0.49
C GLY A 98 -3.84 -12.59 0.74
N VAL A 99 -4.50 -12.51 1.89
CA VAL A 99 -5.35 -11.38 2.30
C VAL A 99 -4.73 -10.67 3.49
N TYR A 100 -4.63 -9.35 3.38
CA TYR A 100 -3.95 -8.50 4.34
C TYR A 100 -4.85 -7.36 4.79
N LYS A 101 -4.60 -6.86 5.99
CA LYS A 101 -5.19 -5.61 6.47
C LYS A 101 -4.16 -4.51 6.33
N LEU A 102 -4.44 -3.53 5.47
CA LEU A 102 -3.64 -2.32 5.29
C LEU A 102 -4.26 -1.22 6.15
N CYS A 103 -3.49 -0.64 7.07
CA CYS A 103 -3.90 0.51 7.85
C CYS A 103 -3.01 1.72 7.55
N LEU A 104 -3.62 2.86 7.27
CA LEU A 104 -2.97 4.13 6.98
C LEU A 104 -3.21 5.09 8.14
N THR A 105 -2.12 5.63 8.70
CA THR A 105 -2.16 6.50 9.89
C THR A 105 -1.55 7.86 9.56
N PRO A 106 -2.26 8.99 9.78
CA PRO A 106 -1.68 10.32 9.59
C PRO A 106 -0.50 10.56 10.54
N SER A 107 0.62 11.07 10.00
CA SER A 107 1.82 11.34 10.82
C SER A 107 1.73 12.64 11.64
N ARG A 108 0.66 13.41 11.49
CA ARG A 108 0.37 14.63 12.27
C ARG A 108 -1.07 14.61 12.74
N SER A 109 -1.28 14.98 14.01
CA SER A 109 -2.60 15.36 14.50
C SER A 109 -2.97 16.72 13.89
N SER A 110 -4.12 16.76 13.24
CA SER A 110 -4.90 17.94 12.84
C SER A 110 -4.30 18.95 11.84
N TRP A 111 -5.20 19.51 11.03
CA TRP A 111 -5.11 20.89 10.53
C TRP A 111 -4.54 21.82 11.61
N PRO A 112 -3.85 22.92 11.26
CA PRO A 112 -3.87 24.07 12.14
C PRO A 112 -5.34 24.41 12.40
N THR A 113 -5.79 24.13 13.63
CA THR A 113 -7.06 24.57 14.21
C THR A 113 -7.02 26.09 14.44
N ASP A 114 -6.44 26.84 13.51
CA ASP A 114 -6.35 28.27 13.60
C ASP A 114 -7.69 28.81 13.10
N SER A 115 -8.48 29.28 14.06
CA SER A 115 -9.71 30.08 13.92
C SER A 115 -10.96 29.36 13.38
N GLY A 116 -11.70 28.68 14.26
CA GLY A 116 -13.17 28.54 14.22
C GLY A 116 -13.86 27.85 13.03
N SER A 117 -13.18 27.62 11.90
CA SER A 117 -13.74 27.07 10.65
C SER A 117 -13.38 25.60 10.40
N ALA A 118 -12.50 25.02 11.24
CA ALA A 118 -12.07 23.63 11.16
C ALA A 118 -13.21 22.61 11.42
N LEU A 119 -14.37 23.04 11.92
CA LEU A 119 -15.50 22.17 12.25
C LEU A 119 -16.35 21.77 11.03
N ASN A 120 -16.21 22.42 9.87
CA ASN A 120 -17.05 22.20 8.69
C ASN A 120 -16.26 21.76 7.44
N LEU A 121 -14.99 21.37 7.60
CA LEU A 121 -14.21 20.87 6.47
C LEU A 121 -14.45 19.38 6.34
N ASN A 122 -14.80 18.92 5.14
CA ASN A 122 -14.90 17.52 4.77
C ASN A 122 -13.66 17.14 3.96
N PRO A 123 -12.51 16.89 4.60
CA PRO A 123 -11.32 16.46 3.90
C PRO A 123 -11.51 15.06 3.29
N SER A 124 -10.64 14.74 2.34
CA SER A 124 -10.45 13.44 1.71
C SER A 124 -8.97 13.26 1.41
N TYR A 125 -8.42 12.07 1.60
CA TYR A 125 -7.07 11.73 1.20
C TYR A 125 -7.09 10.89 -0.07
N LEU A 126 -6.36 11.32 -1.08
CA LEU A 126 -6.01 10.48 -2.22
C LEU A 126 -4.64 9.88 -1.97
N VAL A 127 -4.58 8.55 -1.93
CA VAL A 127 -3.37 7.77 -1.60
C VAL A 127 -3.01 6.89 -2.79
N SER A 128 -1.76 6.97 -3.21
CA SER A 128 -1.18 6.08 -4.22
C SER A 128 0.02 5.36 -3.65
N GLY A 129 0.15 4.05 -3.93
CA GLY A 129 1.27 3.27 -3.44
C GLY A 129 1.65 2.09 -4.32
N LEU A 130 2.83 1.54 -4.04
CA LEU A 130 3.37 0.34 -4.65
C LEU A 130 3.42 -0.78 -3.63
N VAL A 131 3.21 -1.98 -4.13
CA VAL A 131 3.44 -3.24 -3.43
C VAL A 131 4.59 -3.96 -4.13
N LYS A 132 5.64 -4.31 -3.39
CA LYS A 132 6.81 -5.04 -3.89
C LYS A 132 6.87 -6.43 -3.26
N ALA A 133 6.35 -7.46 -3.93
CA ALA A 133 6.23 -8.81 -3.38
C ALA A 133 7.45 -9.72 -3.63
N GLY A 134 8.41 -9.25 -4.40
CA GLY A 134 9.63 -9.96 -4.76
C GLY A 134 10.60 -9.02 -5.49
N PRO A 135 11.76 -9.52 -5.92
CA PRO A 135 12.78 -8.70 -6.58
C PRO A 135 12.26 -7.96 -7.81
N ASN A 136 11.29 -8.54 -8.52
CA ASN A 136 10.73 -8.01 -9.76
C ASN A 136 9.19 -7.96 -9.78
N ASP A 137 8.53 -8.32 -8.67
CA ASP A 137 7.06 -8.36 -8.62
C ASP A 137 6.54 -7.06 -8.02
N ASN A 138 5.82 -6.27 -8.81
CA ASN A 138 5.27 -4.98 -8.41
C ASN A 138 3.78 -4.83 -8.75
N GLY A 139 3.05 -4.18 -7.85
CA GLY A 139 1.66 -3.78 -8.04
C GLY A 139 1.45 -2.33 -7.61
N TYR A 140 0.47 -1.66 -8.20
CA TYR A 140 0.06 -0.31 -7.82
C TYR A 140 -1.33 -0.34 -7.21
N PHE A 141 -1.55 0.44 -6.16
CA PHE A 141 -2.88 0.67 -5.60
C PHE A 141 -3.16 2.17 -5.47
N SER A 142 -4.45 2.49 -5.56
CA SER A 142 -4.99 3.81 -5.27
C SER A 142 -6.13 3.68 -4.27
N ALA A 143 -6.22 4.59 -3.31
CA ALA A 143 -7.27 4.61 -2.31
C ALA A 143 -7.74 6.04 -2.06
N THR A 144 -9.04 6.19 -1.81
CA THR A 144 -9.62 7.43 -1.30
C THR A 144 -10.08 7.21 0.13
N ILE A 145 -9.59 8.05 1.04
CA ILE A 145 -9.98 8.05 2.46
C ILE A 145 -10.82 9.28 2.70
N SER A 146 -12.11 9.14 2.97
CA SER A 146 -12.98 10.29 3.17
C SER A 146 -13.36 10.44 4.63
N SER A 147 -13.63 11.68 5.03
CA SER A 147 -14.24 11.94 6.33
C SER A 147 -15.61 11.27 6.37
N GLY A 148 -15.79 10.28 7.25
CA GLY A 148 -17.12 9.74 7.55
C GLY A 148 -17.88 10.77 8.37
N ASN A 149 -19.05 11.19 7.89
CA ASN A 149 -20.01 11.95 8.69
C ASN A 149 -20.58 11.10 9.84
#